data_AF-A0A0R1RFZ4-F1
#
_entry.id   AF-A0A0R1RFZ4-F1
#
_cell.length_a   1.000
_cell.length_b   1.000
_cell.length_c   1.000
_cell.angle_alpha   90.00
_cell.angle_beta   90.00
_cell.angle_gamma   90.00
#
_symmetry.space_group_name_H-M   'P 1'
#
loop_
_entity.id
_entity.type
_entity.pdbx_description
1 polymer ?
#
loop_
_entity_poly.entity_id
_entity_poly.type
_entity_poly.pdbx_seq_one_letter_code
_entity_poly.pdbx_strand_id
1 'polypeptide(L)'
;MKKFKLIGLMMMLLLFISGCNNQQKESEKSNDNRNINIKMNVNEIANGDYKSLNGTWKNGNGETIKVNDYQMKFSDFDMSDSKAPGTITKLNMNVPSMSDSRYKQNLRVLSEDGKTIIRGAIISPYGPGSANYEVLFMPSGKNKDLNNGDSTKDRIIAEGTQNDLTDIEVNKIYYRVAE
;
A
#
# COMPACT_ATOMS: atom_id res chain seq x y z
N MET A 1 -15.13 7.88 -84.59
CA MET A 1 -15.28 6.41 -84.42
C MET A 1 -14.20 5.90 -83.48
N LYS A 2 -14.57 5.63 -82.22
CA LYS A 2 -14.14 4.51 -81.37
C LYS A 2 -15.02 4.60 -80.12
N LYS A 3 -15.78 3.54 -79.88
CA LYS A 3 -16.83 3.38 -78.86
C LYS A 3 -16.26 2.64 -77.64
N PHE A 4 -17.05 2.64 -76.56
CA PHE A 4 -17.12 1.76 -75.36
C PHE A 4 -17.07 2.59 -74.08
N LYS A 5 -18.23 3.12 -73.63
CA LYS A 5 -19.28 2.54 -72.74
C LYS A 5 -18.82 2.44 -71.26
N LEU A 6 -19.32 3.31 -70.37
CA LEU A 6 -20.55 3.15 -69.53
C LEU A 6 -20.29 2.15 -68.38
N ILE A 7 -20.33 2.52 -67.10
CA ILE A 7 -21.49 2.62 -66.18
C ILE A 7 -20.90 3.10 -64.83
N GLY A 8 -21.52 3.91 -63.96
CA GLY A 8 -22.86 4.48 -63.83
C GLY A 8 -22.76 5.64 -62.81
N LEU A 9 -23.55 6.69 -62.98
CA LEU A 9 -24.74 6.97 -62.13
C LEU A 9 -24.36 7.11 -60.65
N MET A 10 -24.62 8.20 -59.93
CA MET A 10 -25.61 9.25 -60.10
C MET A 10 -25.34 10.27 -58.98
N MET A 11 -25.64 11.54 -59.27
CA MET A 11 -26.29 12.50 -58.37
C MET A 11 -25.58 12.86 -57.05
N MET A 12 -25.20 14.14 -56.94
CA MET A 12 -25.91 15.16 -56.13
C MET A 12 -25.63 14.97 -54.64
N LEU A 13 -25.38 15.98 -53.82
CA LEU A 13 -25.71 17.40 -53.82
C LEU A 13 -24.72 17.95 -52.77
N LEU A 14 -23.84 18.90 -53.09
CA LEU A 14 -24.10 20.33 -52.91
C LEU A 14 -24.52 20.72 -51.48
N LEU A 15 -23.80 21.71 -50.93
CA LEU A 15 -24.19 22.66 -49.87
C LEU A 15 -23.93 22.20 -48.42
N PHE A 16 -23.51 22.99 -47.43
CA PHE A 16 -23.31 24.44 -47.29
C PHE A 16 -22.68 24.69 -45.89
N ILE A 17 -21.74 25.64 -45.80
CA ILE A 17 -21.49 26.62 -44.70
C ILE A 17 -21.27 26.22 -43.23
N SER A 18 -20.28 26.94 -42.65
CA SER A 18 -20.20 27.47 -41.28
C SER A 18 -19.96 26.46 -40.16
N GLY A 19 -18.95 26.59 -39.29
CA GLY A 19 -18.45 27.82 -38.69
C GLY A 19 -18.81 27.83 -37.20
N CYS A 20 -17.86 27.34 -36.38
CA CYS A 20 -17.70 27.43 -34.92
C CYS A 20 -18.86 27.03 -33.99
N ASN A 21 -18.60 26.06 -33.10
CA ASN A 21 -18.89 26.31 -31.68
C ASN A 21 -17.95 25.54 -30.73
N ASN A 22 -17.55 26.24 -29.67
CA ASN A 22 -16.69 25.79 -28.57
C ASN A 22 -17.19 24.49 -27.94
N GLN A 23 -16.31 23.49 -27.82
CA GLN A 23 -16.45 22.46 -26.80
C GLN A 23 -15.52 22.81 -25.64
N GLN A 24 -16.15 23.19 -24.53
CA GLN A 24 -15.54 23.23 -23.20
C GLN A 24 -14.86 21.88 -22.96
N LYS A 25 -13.53 21.91 -22.77
CA LYS A 25 -12.83 20.82 -22.10
C LYS A 25 -13.21 20.86 -20.63
N GLU A 26 -14.30 20.18 -20.31
CA GLU A 26 -14.53 19.70 -18.95
C GLU A 26 -13.54 18.55 -18.74
N SER A 27 -12.57 18.75 -17.84
CA SER A 27 -11.72 17.66 -17.39
C SER A 27 -12.60 16.66 -16.68
N GLU A 28 -12.93 15.55 -17.35
CA GLU A 28 -13.42 14.35 -16.68
C GLU A 28 -12.35 13.95 -15.66
N LYS A 29 -12.62 14.33 -14.41
CA LYS A 29 -12.02 13.72 -13.25
C LYS A 29 -12.49 12.27 -13.29
N SER A 30 -11.69 11.40 -13.89
CA SER A 30 -11.88 9.96 -13.78
C SER A 30 -11.72 9.61 -12.31
N ASN A 31 -12.82 9.64 -11.57
CA ASN A 31 -12.99 8.82 -10.40
C ASN A 31 -12.93 7.38 -10.92
N ASP A 32 -11.71 6.87 -11.09
CA ASP A 32 -11.45 5.46 -11.26
C ASP A 32 -11.68 4.83 -9.89
N ASN A 33 -12.95 4.82 -9.49
CA ASN A 33 -13.44 4.18 -8.29
C ASN A 33 -13.52 2.68 -8.56
N ARG A 34 -12.40 2.12 -9.06
CA ARG A 34 -12.24 0.68 -9.05
C ARG A 34 -11.96 0.34 -7.60
N ASN A 35 -13.03 -0.03 -6.92
CA ASN A 35 -12.99 -1.02 -5.86
C ASN A 35 -12.48 -2.34 -6.47
N ILE A 36 -11.24 -2.34 -6.96
CA ILE A 36 -10.48 -3.55 -7.15
C ILE A 36 -10.32 -4.02 -5.73
N ASN A 37 -10.84 -5.21 -5.44
CA ASN A 37 -10.44 -5.95 -4.27
C ASN A 37 -8.94 -6.27 -4.43
N ILE A 38 -8.07 -5.27 -4.22
CA ILE A 38 -6.63 -5.37 -4.36
C ILE A 38 -6.18 -6.18 -3.16
N LYS A 39 -6.06 -7.48 -3.38
CA LYS A 39 -5.51 -8.40 -2.40
C LYS A 39 -4.04 -8.07 -2.18
N MET A 40 -3.64 -8.03 -0.91
CA MET A 40 -2.26 -7.93 -0.49
C MET A 40 -1.39 -8.98 -1.19
N ASN A 41 -0.31 -8.53 -1.84
CA ASN A 41 0.65 -9.41 -2.51
C ASN A 41 1.95 -9.48 -1.70
N VAL A 42 2.11 -10.56 -0.95
CA VAL A 42 3.27 -10.80 -0.07
C VAL A 42 4.61 -10.88 -0.81
N ASN A 43 4.60 -11.27 -2.09
CA ASN A 43 5.81 -11.35 -2.91
C ASN A 43 6.29 -9.96 -3.35
N GLU A 44 5.37 -9.06 -3.69
CA GLU A 44 5.71 -7.65 -3.98
C GLU A 44 6.35 -6.99 -2.74
N ILE A 45 5.70 -7.17 -1.59
CA ILE A 45 6.13 -6.59 -0.31
C ILE A 45 7.54 -7.07 0.07
N ALA A 46 7.82 -8.36 -0.12
CA ALA A 46 9.14 -8.93 0.14
C ALA A 46 10.26 -8.33 -0.73
N ASN A 47 9.91 -7.74 -1.89
CA ASN A 47 10.82 -7.03 -2.79
C ASN A 47 10.78 -5.50 -2.61
N GLY A 48 10.04 -5.00 -1.62
CA GLY A 48 9.86 -3.58 -1.35
C GLY A 48 8.94 -2.84 -2.33
N ASP A 49 8.06 -3.57 -3.00
CA ASP A 49 6.94 -2.99 -3.75
C ASP A 49 5.67 -3.09 -2.89
N TYR A 50 5.05 -1.96 -2.59
CA TYR A 50 3.86 -1.88 -1.73
C TYR A 50 2.60 -1.45 -2.49
N LYS A 51 2.61 -1.51 -3.83
CA LYS A 51 1.46 -1.10 -4.66
C LYS A 51 0.17 -1.84 -4.30
N SER A 52 0.25 -3.15 -4.03
CA SER A 52 -0.92 -3.91 -3.57
C SER A 52 -1.51 -3.40 -2.25
N LEU A 53 -0.77 -2.58 -1.49
CA LEU A 53 -1.21 -1.96 -0.24
C LEU A 53 -1.67 -0.51 -0.38
N ASN A 54 -1.63 0.09 -1.58
CA ASN A 54 -1.94 1.51 -1.81
C ASN A 54 -3.26 1.95 -1.15
N GLY A 55 -3.24 3.13 -0.55
CA GLY A 55 -4.39 3.71 0.16
C GLY A 55 -4.10 3.98 1.64
N THR A 56 -5.17 4.19 2.40
CA THR A 56 -5.10 4.44 3.85
C THR A 56 -5.54 3.20 4.61
N TRP A 57 -4.76 2.84 5.63
CA TRP A 57 -5.08 1.82 6.60
C TRP A 57 -5.26 2.46 7.97
N LYS A 58 -6.19 1.95 8.77
CA LYS A 58 -6.53 2.50 10.08
C LYS A 58 -6.75 1.38 11.08
N ASN A 59 -6.28 1.57 12.31
CA ASN A 59 -6.55 0.65 13.43
C ASN A 59 -7.66 1.19 14.35
N GLY A 60 -8.05 0.41 15.37
CA GLY A 60 -9.08 0.77 16.33
C GLY A 60 -8.73 1.96 17.21
N ASN A 61 -7.44 2.27 17.39
CA ASN A 61 -6.96 3.44 18.14
C ASN A 61 -6.99 4.75 17.33
N GLY A 62 -7.30 4.68 16.04
CA GLY A 62 -7.38 5.84 15.16
C GLY A 62 -6.07 6.19 14.45
N GLU A 63 -5.01 5.42 14.66
CA GLU A 63 -3.73 5.57 13.98
C GLU A 63 -3.85 5.13 12.52
N THR A 64 -2.97 5.65 11.67
CA THR A 64 -3.03 5.43 10.23
C THR A 64 -1.70 5.03 9.62
N ILE A 65 -1.77 4.15 8.62
CA ILE A 65 -0.70 3.88 7.69
C ILE A 65 -1.15 4.38 6.31
N LYS A 66 -0.37 5.25 5.70
CA LYS A 66 -0.60 5.72 4.32
C LYS A 66 0.41 5.08 3.40
N VAL A 67 -0.05 4.39 2.38
CA VAL A 67 0.80 3.71 1.41
C VAL A 67 0.69 4.36 0.05
N ASN A 68 1.83 4.68 -0.54
CA ASN A 68 1.96 5.18 -1.90
C ASN A 68 3.15 4.51 -2.60
N ASP A 69 2.83 3.52 -3.43
CA ASP A 69 3.71 2.68 -4.24
C ASP A 69 4.83 2.02 -3.45
N TYR A 70 5.95 2.71 -3.28
CA TYR A 70 7.16 2.18 -2.64
C TYR A 70 7.37 2.70 -1.22
N GLN A 71 6.44 3.53 -0.72
CA GLN A 71 6.55 4.16 0.58
C GLN A 71 5.32 3.91 1.44
N MET A 72 5.58 3.50 2.68
CA MET A 72 4.60 3.45 3.76
C MET A 72 4.94 4.54 4.78
N LYS A 73 3.93 5.31 5.21
CA LYS A 73 4.02 6.33 6.26
C LYS A 73 3.15 5.94 7.44
N PHE A 74 3.75 5.80 8.60
CA PHE A 74 3.07 5.47 9.85
C PHE A 74 2.86 6.77 10.62
N SER A 75 1.60 7.06 10.99
CA SER A 75 1.34 8.17 11.92
C SER A 75 1.92 7.88 13.29
N ASP A 76 2.00 6.59 13.63
CA ASP A 76 2.48 6.11 14.91
C ASP A 76 3.02 4.68 14.77
N PHE A 77 4.27 4.47 15.14
CA PHE A 77 4.79 3.16 15.51
C PHE A 77 4.64 3.02 17.02
N ASP A 78 3.82 2.05 17.42
CA ASP A 78 3.62 1.75 18.83
C ASP A 78 4.89 1.07 19.37
N MET A 79 5.72 1.83 20.08
CA MET A 79 6.81 1.30 20.87
C MET A 79 6.38 1.30 22.33
N SER A 80 6.79 0.29 23.08
CA SER A 80 6.42 0.04 24.49
C SER A 80 6.31 1.28 25.38
N ASP A 81 7.13 2.32 25.16
CA ASP A 81 7.15 3.55 25.95
C ASP A 81 7.03 4.85 25.12
N SER A 82 6.83 4.76 23.80
CA SER A 82 6.78 5.96 22.95
C SER A 82 6.03 5.75 21.64
N LYS A 83 5.24 6.75 21.27
CA LYS A 83 4.61 6.88 19.96
C LYS A 83 5.56 7.60 18.98
N ALA A 84 5.88 6.99 17.84
CA ALA A 84 6.88 7.52 16.92
C ALA A 84 6.44 7.43 15.45
N PRO A 85 6.26 8.56 14.74
CA PRO A 85 6.00 8.50 13.31
C PRO A 85 7.24 7.98 12.57
N GLY A 86 7.01 7.28 11.46
CA GLY A 86 8.10 6.71 10.68
C GLY A 86 7.70 6.36 9.26
N THR A 87 8.70 5.91 8.50
CA THR A 87 8.55 5.55 7.10
C THR A 87 9.23 4.23 6.80
N ILE A 88 8.67 3.49 5.85
CA ILE A 88 9.40 2.43 5.17
C ILE A 88 9.42 2.76 3.70
N THR A 89 10.61 2.83 3.10
CA THR A 89 10.78 3.03 1.66
C THR A 89 11.53 1.82 1.09
N LYS A 90 10.88 1.07 0.21
CA LYS A 90 11.33 -0.23 -0.30
C LYS A 90 11.55 -1.27 0.80
N LEU A 91 12.77 -1.38 1.33
CA LEU A 91 13.10 -2.28 2.43
C LEU A 91 13.99 -1.56 3.45
N ASN A 92 13.86 -0.24 3.52
CA ASN A 92 14.59 0.62 4.42
C ASN A 92 13.58 1.35 5.32
N MET A 93 13.70 1.13 6.63
CA MET A 93 12.89 1.79 7.64
C MET A 93 13.62 3.03 8.15
N ASN A 94 12.85 4.07 8.45
CA ASN A 94 13.34 5.29 9.06
C ASN A 94 12.32 5.78 10.08
N VAL A 95 12.72 5.76 11.34
CA VAL A 95 11.99 6.34 12.47
C VAL A 95 12.86 7.46 13.04
N PRO A 96 12.58 8.74 12.73
CA PRO A 96 13.48 9.85 13.04
C PRO A 96 13.82 10.01 14.52
N SER A 97 12.89 9.70 15.43
CA SER A 97 13.15 9.72 16.88
C SER A 97 14.20 8.68 17.32
N MET A 98 14.56 7.75 16.44
CA MET A 98 15.53 6.67 16.65
C MET A 98 16.72 6.77 15.70
N SER A 99 16.95 7.94 15.09
CA SER A 99 18.07 8.17 14.16
C SER A 99 19.44 8.29 14.85
N ASP A 100 19.52 7.94 16.14
CA ASP A 100 20.77 7.96 16.87
C ASP A 100 21.72 6.91 16.27
N SER A 101 22.85 7.39 15.77
CA SER A 101 23.92 6.62 15.11
C SER A 101 24.42 5.41 15.91
N ARG A 102 24.16 5.39 17.22
CA ARG A 102 24.45 4.26 18.11
C ARG A 102 23.62 3.02 17.77
N TYR A 103 22.46 3.21 17.16
CA TYR A 103 21.53 2.15 16.81
C TYR A 103 21.65 1.79 15.34
N LYS A 104 21.91 0.51 15.06
CA LYS A 104 21.84 -0.03 13.69
C LYS A 104 20.48 -0.64 13.46
N GLN A 105 19.79 -0.15 12.43
CA GLN A 105 18.57 -0.74 11.91
C GLN A 105 18.94 -1.89 10.98
N ASN A 106 18.68 -3.13 11.40
CA ASN A 106 18.87 -4.31 10.55
C ASN A 106 17.51 -4.84 10.13
N LEU A 107 17.18 -4.70 8.85
CA LEU A 107 15.92 -5.17 8.29
C LEU A 107 16.09 -6.60 7.78
N ARG A 108 15.17 -7.46 8.19
CA ARG A 108 15.04 -8.83 7.72
C ARG A 108 13.63 -9.00 7.18
N VAL A 109 13.56 -9.58 5.99
CA VAL A 109 12.31 -10.04 5.41
C VAL A 109 12.20 -11.52 5.71
N LEU A 110 11.16 -11.91 6.43
CA LEU A 110 10.84 -13.31 6.72
C LEU A 110 9.53 -13.65 6.02
N SER A 111 9.43 -14.90 5.55
CA SER A 111 8.20 -15.44 4.99
C SER A 111 7.83 -16.69 5.76
N GLU A 112 6.69 -16.63 6.45
CA GLU A 112 6.23 -17.68 7.35
C GLU A 112 4.72 -17.89 7.13
N ASP A 113 4.31 -19.11 6.84
CA ASP A 113 2.90 -19.52 6.74
C ASP A 113 2.01 -18.55 5.93
N GLY A 114 2.48 -18.11 4.76
CA GLY A 114 1.73 -17.21 3.87
C GLY A 114 1.68 -15.74 4.33
N LYS A 115 2.55 -15.35 5.27
CA LYS A 115 2.75 -13.96 5.73
C LYS A 115 4.13 -13.46 5.31
N THR A 116 4.27 -12.15 5.18
CA THR A 116 5.57 -11.48 5.10
C THR A 116 5.79 -10.66 6.37
N ILE A 117 6.97 -10.76 6.95
CA ILE A 117 7.37 -9.97 8.12
C ILE A 117 8.55 -9.10 7.70
N ILE A 118 8.42 -7.79 7.86
CA ILE A 118 9.56 -6.87 7.82
C ILE A 118 9.91 -6.57 9.26
N ARG A 119 10.96 -7.23 9.76
CA ARG A 119 11.49 -7.02 11.10
C ARG A 119 12.68 -6.09 10.99
N GLY A 120 12.65 -4.95 11.66
CA GLY A 120 13.87 -4.21 11.92
C GLY A 120 14.28 -4.34 13.38
N ALA A 121 15.53 -4.69 13.61
CA ALA A 121 16.09 -4.73 14.95
C ALA A 121 16.79 -3.40 15.25
N ILE A 122 16.51 -2.81 16.40
CA ILE A 122 17.36 -1.79 17.04
C ILE A 122 18.35 -2.53 17.92
N ILE A 123 19.61 -2.57 17.49
CA ILE A 123 20.67 -3.15 18.30
C ILE A 123 21.34 -2.02 19.10
N SER A 124 21.17 -2.03 20.42
CA SER A 124 21.92 -1.16 21.33
C SER A 124 23.40 -1.56 21.37
N PRO A 125 24.34 -0.60 21.34
CA PRO A 125 25.76 -0.91 21.49
C PRO A 125 26.16 -1.21 22.95
N TYR A 126 25.26 -1.01 23.92
CA TYR A 126 25.56 -1.09 25.36
C TYR A 126 25.19 -2.42 26.04
N GLY A 127 24.71 -3.43 25.30
CA GLY A 127 24.39 -4.76 25.86
C GLY A 127 23.20 -5.44 25.17
N PRO A 128 22.82 -6.65 25.61
CA PRO A 128 21.77 -7.46 24.98
C PRO A 128 20.37 -6.92 25.34
N GLY A 129 20.06 -5.74 24.84
CA GLY A 129 18.71 -5.19 24.78
C GLY A 129 18.42 -4.86 23.33
N SER A 130 17.92 -5.83 22.57
CA SER A 130 17.41 -5.60 21.22
C SER A 130 15.92 -5.37 21.30
N ALA A 131 15.47 -4.14 21.04
CA ALA A 131 14.09 -3.91 20.69
C ALA A 131 13.94 -4.26 19.20
N ASN A 132 13.07 -5.22 18.90
CA ASN A 132 12.61 -5.43 17.53
C ASN A 132 11.43 -4.49 17.29
N TYR A 133 11.35 -3.91 16.11
CA TYR A 133 10.12 -3.34 15.60
C TYR A 133 9.73 -4.14 14.38
N GLU A 134 8.48 -4.59 14.35
CA GLU A 134 8.01 -5.52 13.32
C GLU A 134 6.82 -4.92 12.60
N VAL A 135 6.85 -5.04 11.27
CA VAL A 135 5.68 -4.82 10.44
C VAL A 135 5.29 -6.15 9.80
N LEU A 136 4.12 -6.66 10.17
CA LEU A 136 3.60 -7.93 9.68
C LEU A 136 2.56 -7.63 8.60
N PHE A 137 2.68 -8.32 7.48
CA PHE A 137 1.77 -8.26 6.34
C PHE A 137 1.03 -9.59 6.26
N MET A 138 -0.26 -9.55 6.58
CA MET A 138 -1.11 -10.73 6.70
C MET A 138 -2.25 -10.64 5.68
N PRO A 139 -2.15 -11.32 4.52
CA PRO A 139 -3.24 -11.36 3.57
C PRO A 139 -4.46 -12.08 4.17
N SER A 140 -5.64 -11.75 3.65
CA SER A 140 -6.91 -12.42 3.92
C SER A 140 -6.82 -13.93 3.67
N GLY A 141 -7.35 -14.70 4.61
CA GLY A 141 -7.27 -16.15 4.63
C GLY A 141 -6.92 -16.70 6.00
N LYS A 142 -6.73 -18.03 6.08
CA LYS A 142 -6.50 -18.76 7.32
C LYS A 142 -5.03 -18.73 7.80
N ASN A 143 -4.35 -17.60 7.60
CA ASN A 143 -3.05 -17.42 8.23
C ASN A 143 -3.26 -17.40 9.75
N LYS A 144 -2.37 -18.03 10.53
CA LYS A 144 -2.51 -18.08 11.99
C LYS A 144 -2.57 -16.66 12.55
N ASP A 145 -3.73 -16.20 12.99
CA ASP A 145 -3.84 -14.87 13.56
C ASP A 145 -3.06 -14.80 14.87
N LEU A 146 -2.40 -13.66 15.11
CA LEU A 146 -2.08 -13.28 16.49
C LEU A 146 -3.44 -12.90 17.09
N ASN A 147 -3.85 -13.67 18.09
CA ASN A 147 -5.23 -13.85 18.54
C ASN A 147 -6.03 -12.55 18.45
N ASN A 148 -7.18 -12.47 17.75
CA ASN A 148 -8.15 -11.36 17.75
C ASN A 148 -8.31 -10.53 16.45
N GLY A 149 -7.62 -10.83 15.34
CA GLY A 149 -7.85 -10.18 14.04
C GLY A 149 -9.01 -10.76 13.20
N ASP A 150 -9.55 -10.00 12.25
CA ASP A 150 -10.52 -10.47 11.25
C ASP A 150 -9.81 -11.14 10.07
N SER A 151 -9.73 -12.48 10.08
CA SER A 151 -9.08 -13.30 9.04
C SER A 151 -9.67 -13.21 7.64
N THR A 152 -10.86 -12.63 7.50
CA THR A 152 -11.46 -12.42 6.18
C THR A 152 -10.86 -11.22 5.45
N LYS A 153 -10.05 -10.40 6.13
CA LYS A 153 -9.45 -9.18 5.60
C LYS A 153 -7.93 -9.24 5.59
N ASP A 154 -7.34 -8.48 4.67
CA ASP A 154 -5.92 -8.16 4.75
C ASP A 154 -5.65 -7.29 5.98
N ARG A 155 -4.51 -7.52 6.63
CA ARG A 155 -4.15 -6.88 7.91
C ARG A 155 -2.69 -6.48 7.93
N ILE A 156 -2.44 -5.35 8.59
CA ILE A 156 -1.08 -4.90 8.92
C ILE A 156 -0.99 -4.76 10.44
N ILE A 157 0.12 -5.23 11.00
CA ILE A 157 0.49 -5.01 12.41
C ILE A 157 1.82 -4.27 12.40
N ALA A 158 1.99 -3.27 13.26
CA ALA A 158 3.21 -2.45 13.35
C ALA A 158 3.52 -2.16 14.82
N GLU A 159 4.37 -2.97 15.43
CA GLU A 159 4.61 -2.96 16.88
C GLU A 159 6.10 -3.09 17.21
N GLY A 160 6.53 -2.35 18.23
CA GLY A 160 7.80 -2.51 18.92
C GLY A 160 7.68 -3.56 20.01
N THR A 161 8.55 -4.57 19.98
CA THR A 161 8.56 -5.69 20.92
C THR A 161 9.98 -6.16 21.22
N GLN A 162 10.21 -6.64 22.45
CA GLN A 162 11.46 -7.31 22.81
C GLN A 162 11.45 -8.82 22.47
N ASN A 163 10.26 -9.39 22.26
CA ASN A 163 10.03 -10.81 22.00
C ASN A 163 9.25 -11.02 20.70
N ASP A 164 9.10 -12.26 20.23
CA ASP A 164 8.20 -12.55 19.10
C ASP A 164 6.76 -12.15 19.45
N LEU A 165 6.04 -11.56 18.49
CA LEU A 165 4.64 -11.20 18.67
C LEU A 165 3.80 -12.50 18.79
N THR A 166 3.12 -12.67 19.92
CA THR A 166 2.29 -13.86 20.19
C THR A 166 0.83 -13.54 20.49
N ASP A 167 0.53 -12.30 20.91
CA ASP A 167 -0.81 -11.81 21.20
C ASP A 167 -0.87 -10.30 20.88
N ILE A 168 -1.89 -9.86 20.13
CA ILE A 168 -2.04 -8.47 19.70
C ILE A 168 -3.46 -8.02 19.96
N GLU A 169 -3.60 -6.88 20.63
CA GLU A 169 -4.91 -6.29 20.87
C GLU A 169 -5.57 -5.89 19.53
N VAL A 170 -6.86 -6.20 19.37
CA VAL A 170 -7.58 -5.98 18.10
C VAL A 170 -7.56 -4.52 17.63
N ASN A 171 -7.53 -3.57 18.55
CA ASN A 171 -7.45 -2.13 18.29
C ASN A 171 -6.11 -1.68 17.69
N LYS A 172 -5.05 -2.48 17.79
CA LYS A 172 -3.73 -2.23 17.18
C LYS A 172 -3.63 -2.75 15.75
N ILE A 173 -4.57 -3.59 15.30
CA ILE A 173 -4.56 -4.18 13.96
C ILE A 173 -5.11 -3.18 12.93
N TYR A 174 -4.34 -2.93 11.88
CA TYR A 174 -4.71 -2.03 10.79
C TYR A 174 -5.48 -2.76 9.70
N TYR A 175 -6.59 -2.15 9.28
CA TYR A 175 -7.39 -2.58 8.12
C TYR A 175 -7.45 -1.45 7.09
N ARG A 176 -7.58 -1.81 5.81
CA ARG A 176 -7.76 -0.82 4.74
C ARG A 176 -9.08 -0.07 4.94
N VAL A 177 -9.04 1.25 4.81
CA VAL A 177 -10.23 2.10 4.81
C VAL A 177 -10.88 1.98 3.43
N ALA A 178 -12.19 1.68 3.39
CA ALA A 178 -12.95 1.76 2.16
C ALA A 178 -13.06 3.24 1.75
N GLU A 179 -12.68 3.56 0.51
CA GLU A 179 -12.88 4.88 -0.08
C GLU A 179 -14.36 5.11 -0.48
#